data_AF-A0A2T6DML6-F1
#
_entry.id   AF-A0A2T6DML6-F1
#
_cell.length_a   1.000
_cell.length_b   1.000
_cell.length_c   1.000
_cell.angle_alpha   90.00
_cell.angle_beta   90.00
_cell.angle_gamma   90.00
#
_symmetry.space_group_name_H-M   'P 1'
#
loop_
_entity.id
_entity.type
_entity.pdbx_description
1 polymer ?
#
loop_
_entity_poly.entity_id
_entity_poly.type
_entity_poly.pdbx_seq_one_letter_code
_entity_poly.pdbx_strand_id
1 'polypeptide(L)'
;MSDSFLSHRRITRALRRLSELAANERLALEIALCHGHIMTVVYTLPDDASGHAKMVVSSSRGAELVRQVASEQRLPSAWIEEDVKFFVALTAARNPSQLREYAPSLILSVSEPPHLFAMKLHALHADSSPALADRHDLAFLLQKLSLSSMEAVEHAYARFFPDQALPDDVRKIVAQLLPASNAPFAAPVR
;
A
#
# COMPACT_ATOMS: atom_id res chain seq x y z
N MET A 1 20.70 -5.98 -14.99
CA MET A 1 20.57 -7.45 -14.85
C MET A 1 19.78 -7.69 -13.57
N SER A 2 18.50 -8.02 -13.67
CA SER A 2 17.72 -8.56 -12.55
C SER A 2 16.83 -9.67 -13.11
N ASP A 3 17.45 -10.81 -13.43
CA ASP A 3 16.73 -12.07 -13.52
C ASP A 3 16.85 -12.75 -12.15
N SER A 4 16.18 -12.20 -11.13
CA SER A 4 15.76 -13.05 -10.03
C SER A 4 14.33 -13.46 -10.33
N PHE A 5 14.17 -14.73 -10.65
CA PHE A 5 12.91 -15.43 -10.55
C PHE A 5 13.11 -16.47 -9.44
N LEU A 6 12.83 -16.05 -8.21
CA LEU A 6 12.73 -16.94 -7.06
C LEU A 6 11.76 -18.07 -7.41
N SER A 7 12.14 -19.30 -7.06
CA SER A 7 11.22 -20.43 -7.25
C SER A 7 9.97 -20.24 -6.39
N HIS A 8 8.84 -20.80 -6.82
CA HIS A 8 7.59 -20.77 -6.06
C HIS A 8 7.82 -21.16 -4.59
N ARG A 9 8.57 -22.23 -4.32
CA ARG A 9 8.91 -22.66 -2.96
C ARG A 9 9.66 -21.59 -2.16
N ARG A 10 10.58 -20.84 -2.77
CA ARG A 10 11.31 -19.74 -2.11
C ARG A 10 10.38 -18.57 -1.82
N ILE A 11 9.53 -18.19 -2.77
CA ILE A 11 8.52 -17.14 -2.59
C ILE A 11 7.57 -17.49 -1.45
N THR A 12 6.98 -18.69 -1.47
CA THR A 12 6.06 -19.15 -0.41
C THR A 12 6.75 -19.15 0.96
N ARG A 13 8.01 -19.57 1.06
CA ARG A 13 8.77 -19.53 2.31
C ARG A 13 9.03 -18.09 2.78
N ALA A 14 9.34 -17.18 1.87
CA ALA A 14 9.54 -15.76 2.18
C ALA A 14 8.23 -15.10 2.68
N LEU A 15 7.13 -15.34 1.98
CA LEU A 15 5.81 -14.83 2.34
C LEU A 15 5.31 -15.39 3.68
N ARG A 16 5.50 -16.68 3.96
CA ARG A 16 5.19 -17.26 5.28
C ARG A 16 6.01 -16.61 6.38
N ARG A 17 7.32 -16.43 6.16
CA ARG A 17 8.18 -15.77 7.15
C ARG A 17 7.76 -14.31 7.39
N LEU A 18 7.39 -13.59 6.34
CA LEU A 18 6.86 -12.23 6.45
C LEU A 18 5.57 -12.22 7.29
N SER A 19 4.67 -13.17 7.03
CA SER A 19 3.45 -13.34 7.83
C SER A 19 3.74 -13.61 9.31
N GLU A 20 4.71 -14.46 9.62
CA GLU A 20 5.10 -14.76 11.01
C GLU A 20 5.63 -13.50 11.72
N LEU A 21 6.52 -12.75 11.07
CA LEU A 21 7.08 -11.53 11.62
C LEU A 21 5.99 -10.48 11.90
N ALA A 22 5.07 -10.31 10.95
CA ALA A 22 3.93 -9.41 11.11
C ALA A 22 3.04 -9.82 12.30
N ALA A 23 2.75 -11.10 12.43
CA ALA A 23 1.93 -11.64 13.50
C ALA A 23 2.54 -11.40 14.89
N ASN A 24 3.87 -11.56 15.00
CA ASN A 24 4.59 -11.31 16.26
C ASN A 24 4.50 -9.85 16.71
N GLU A 25 4.23 -8.94 15.77
CA GLU A 25 4.06 -7.51 16.03
C GLU A 25 2.59 -7.07 16.03
N ARG A 26 1.67 -8.02 15.95
CA ARG A 26 0.23 -7.76 15.85
C ARG A 26 -0.10 -6.84 14.67
N LEU A 27 0.61 -7.05 13.56
CA LEU A 27 0.35 -6.40 12.29
C LEU A 27 -0.26 -7.41 11.33
N ALA A 28 -1.11 -6.95 10.43
CA ALA A 28 -1.43 -7.67 9.20
C ALA A 28 -0.93 -6.85 8.01
N LEU A 29 -0.25 -7.49 7.06
CA LEU A 29 0.21 -6.86 5.84
C LEU A 29 -0.68 -7.31 4.69
N GLU A 30 -1.09 -6.37 3.85
CA GLU A 30 -1.63 -6.65 2.54
C GLU A 30 -0.59 -6.26 1.49
N ILE A 31 -0.24 -7.21 0.63
CA ILE A 31 0.56 -7.00 -0.57
C ILE A 31 -0.42 -7.00 -1.74
N ALA A 32 -0.76 -5.80 -2.20
CA ALA A 32 -1.76 -5.58 -3.23
C ALA A 32 -1.09 -5.36 -4.59
N LEU A 33 -1.48 -6.15 -5.58
CA LEU A 33 -1.18 -5.89 -6.97
C LEU A 33 -2.20 -4.90 -7.54
N CYS A 34 -1.72 -3.73 -7.95
CA CYS A 34 -2.53 -2.69 -8.59
C CYS A 34 -1.88 -2.28 -9.91
N HIS A 35 -2.53 -2.58 -11.03
CA HIS A 35 -2.09 -2.12 -12.36
C HIS A 35 -0.60 -2.37 -12.66
N GLY A 36 -0.06 -3.50 -12.21
CA GLY A 36 1.35 -3.86 -12.44
C GLY A 36 2.35 -3.34 -11.39
N HIS A 37 1.87 -2.74 -10.30
CA HIS A 37 2.68 -2.30 -9.17
C HIS A 37 2.26 -3.03 -7.90
N ILE A 38 3.22 -3.28 -7.00
CA ILE A 38 2.93 -3.78 -5.66
C ILE A 38 2.85 -2.61 -4.68
N MET A 39 1.78 -2.57 -3.90
CA MET A 39 1.61 -1.64 -2.79
C MET A 39 1.38 -2.42 -1.51
N THR A 40 2.00 -1.96 -0.43
CA THR A 40 1.83 -2.57 0.89
C THR A 40 0.87 -1.73 1.74
N VAL A 41 -0.17 -2.35 2.26
CA VAL A 41 -1.05 -1.75 3.29
C VAL A 41 -0.80 -2.48 4.61
N VAL A 42 -0.62 -1.73 5.70
CA VAL A 42 -0.35 -2.30 7.02
C VAL A 42 -1.51 -2.00 7.94
N TYR A 43 -1.96 -3.03 8.65
CA TYR A 43 -3.04 -2.92 9.62
C TYR A 43 -2.54 -3.30 11.01
N THR A 44 -2.90 -2.52 12.03
CA THR A 44 -2.77 -2.97 13.42
C THR A 44 -3.90 -3.93 13.74
N LEU A 45 -3.58 -5.05 14.39
CA LEU A 45 -4.56 -5.99 14.90
C LEU A 45 -4.95 -5.58 16.33
N PRO A 46 -6.25 -5.65 16.69
CA PRO A 46 -6.70 -5.34 18.04
C PRO A 46 -5.93 -6.12 19.10
N ASP A 47 -5.64 -5.46 20.23
CA ASP A 47 -5.32 -6.16 21.46
C ASP A 47 -6.62 -6.30 22.26
N ASP A 48 -7.02 -7.54 22.60
CA ASP A 48 -8.20 -7.85 23.42
C ASP A 48 -8.19 -7.07 24.74
N ALA A 49 -7.00 -6.69 25.25
CA ALA A 49 -6.85 -5.88 26.46
C ALA A 49 -6.99 -4.36 26.24
N SER A 50 -6.77 -3.86 25.02
CA SER A 50 -6.79 -2.42 24.71
C SER A 50 -8.15 -1.91 24.22
N GLY A 51 -8.94 -2.78 23.56
CA GLY A 51 -10.19 -2.38 22.90
C GLY A 51 -9.99 -1.51 21.65
N HIS A 52 -8.76 -1.37 21.13
CA HIS A 52 -8.50 -0.59 19.92
C HIS A 52 -9.01 -1.35 18.68
N ALA A 53 -9.74 -0.65 17.80
CA ALA A 53 -10.14 -1.18 16.51
C ALA A 53 -8.93 -1.38 15.58
N LYS A 54 -9.09 -2.25 14.58
CA LYS A 54 -8.11 -2.41 13.49
C LYS A 54 -7.90 -1.07 12.78
N MET A 55 -6.67 -0.56 12.74
CA MET A 55 -6.33 0.71 12.07
C MET A 55 -5.38 0.46 10.91
N VAL A 56 -5.49 1.27 9.85
CA VAL A 56 -4.47 1.30 8.78
C VAL A 56 -3.35 2.24 9.23
N VAL A 57 -2.10 1.80 9.09
CA VAL A 57 -0.92 2.57 9.51
C VAL A 57 0.11 2.66 8.38
N SER A 58 1.04 3.61 8.51
CA SER A 58 2.18 3.81 7.61
C SER A 58 2.89 2.49 7.27
N SER A 59 3.29 2.35 6.00
CA SER A 59 3.94 1.12 5.52
C SER A 59 5.39 0.97 5.98
N SER A 60 5.95 1.96 6.71
CA SER A 60 7.33 1.95 7.23
C SER A 60 7.68 0.62 7.91
N ARG A 61 6.83 0.16 8.82
CA ARG A 61 7.10 -1.09 9.55
C ARG A 61 7.00 -2.32 8.65
N GLY A 62 6.01 -2.35 7.75
CA GLY A 62 5.92 -3.41 6.74
C GLY A 62 7.16 -3.49 5.86
N ALA A 63 7.71 -2.34 5.45
CA ALA A 63 8.95 -2.28 4.67
C ALA A 63 10.18 -2.77 5.46
N GLU A 64 10.24 -2.51 6.77
CA GLU A 64 11.28 -3.06 7.65
C GLU A 64 11.22 -4.58 7.73
N LEU A 65 10.01 -5.15 7.90
CA LEU A 65 9.81 -6.60 7.92
C LEU A 65 10.22 -7.25 6.61
N VAL A 66 9.86 -6.63 5.47
CA VAL A 66 10.29 -7.10 4.14
C VAL A 66 11.82 -7.13 4.01
N ARG A 67 12.51 -6.09 4.49
CA ARG A 67 13.98 -6.04 4.51
C ARG A 67 14.58 -7.11 5.43
N GLN A 68 13.96 -7.35 6.57
CA GLN A 68 14.37 -8.41 7.49
C GLN A 68 14.28 -9.79 6.82
N VAL A 69 13.16 -10.12 6.18
CA VAL A 69 13.01 -11.40 5.45
C VAL A 69 14.04 -11.53 4.33
N ALA A 70 14.30 -10.44 3.60
CA ALA A 70 15.32 -10.44 2.55
C ALA A 70 16.71 -10.76 3.11
N SER A 71 17.07 -10.17 4.25
CA SER A 71 18.33 -10.47 4.95
C SER A 71 18.38 -11.92 5.46
N GLU A 72 17.35 -12.36 6.19
CA GLU A 72 17.26 -13.70 6.78
C GLU A 72 17.37 -14.82 5.72
N GLN A 73 16.77 -14.62 4.55
CA GLN A 73 16.69 -15.63 3.49
C GLN A 73 17.62 -15.37 2.30
N ARG A 74 18.50 -14.35 2.39
CA ARG A 74 19.40 -13.90 1.32
C ARG A 74 18.66 -13.70 -0.01
N LEU A 75 17.58 -12.92 0.05
CA LEU A 75 16.79 -12.53 -1.12
C LEU A 75 17.32 -11.21 -1.69
N PRO A 76 17.11 -10.95 -2.99
CA PRO A 76 17.31 -9.62 -3.55
C PRO A 76 16.48 -8.57 -2.80
N SER A 77 16.96 -7.32 -2.74
CA SER A 77 16.22 -6.24 -2.07
C SER A 77 14.86 -5.95 -2.73
N ALA A 78 14.75 -6.20 -4.04
CA ALA A 78 13.54 -5.97 -4.82
C ALA A 78 12.63 -7.21 -4.96
N TRP A 79 12.81 -8.26 -4.15
CA TRP A 79 12.08 -9.54 -4.28
C TRP A 79 10.55 -9.40 -4.24
N ILE A 80 10.03 -8.38 -3.57
CA ILE A 80 8.58 -8.09 -3.58
C ILE A 80 8.13 -7.61 -4.98
N GLU A 81 8.85 -6.63 -5.53
CA GLU A 81 8.47 -5.95 -6.77
C GLU A 81 8.79 -6.80 -8.01
N GLU A 82 9.86 -7.60 -7.96
CA GLU A 82 10.26 -8.49 -9.05
C GLU A 82 9.51 -9.82 -8.92
N ASP A 83 9.75 -10.60 -7.86
CA ASP A 83 9.26 -11.99 -7.77
C ASP A 83 7.81 -12.11 -7.30
N VAL A 84 7.45 -11.43 -6.20
CA VAL A 84 6.11 -11.56 -5.60
C VAL A 84 5.06 -10.95 -6.51
N LYS A 85 5.37 -9.86 -7.22
CA LYS A 85 4.48 -9.31 -8.25
C LYS A 85 4.05 -10.35 -9.27
N PHE A 86 5.01 -11.04 -9.90
CA PHE A 86 4.69 -12.08 -10.87
C PHE A 86 3.94 -13.24 -10.23
N PHE A 87 4.32 -13.62 -9.00
CA PHE A 87 3.62 -14.65 -8.24
C PHE A 87 2.13 -14.30 -8.01
N VAL A 88 1.83 -13.09 -7.56
CA VAL A 88 0.46 -12.62 -7.33
C VAL A 88 -0.32 -12.57 -8.64
N ALA A 89 0.26 -12.01 -9.71
CA ALA A 89 -0.39 -11.93 -11.02
C ALA A 89 -0.74 -13.32 -11.57
N LEU A 90 0.20 -14.26 -11.53
CA LEU A 90 -0.01 -15.63 -12.01
C LEU A 90 -1.02 -16.41 -11.14
N THR A 91 -0.97 -16.22 -9.82
CA THR A 91 -1.90 -16.87 -8.89
C THR A 91 -3.31 -16.33 -9.09
N ALA A 92 -3.47 -15.01 -9.21
CA ALA A 92 -4.75 -14.36 -9.48
C ALA A 92 -5.37 -14.83 -10.80
N ALA A 93 -4.56 -14.95 -11.86
CA ALA A 93 -5.04 -15.41 -13.17
C ALA A 93 -5.49 -16.88 -13.19
N ARG A 94 -4.89 -17.72 -12.34
CA ARG A 94 -5.19 -19.17 -12.28
C ARG A 94 -6.32 -19.49 -11.30
N ASN A 95 -6.23 -18.95 -10.09
CA ASN A 95 -7.21 -19.19 -9.03
C ASN A 95 -7.15 -18.07 -7.97
N PRO A 96 -8.00 -17.03 -8.07
CA PRO A 96 -8.04 -15.91 -7.13
C PRO A 96 -8.23 -16.32 -5.66
N SER A 97 -8.87 -17.46 -5.39
CA SER A 97 -9.10 -17.92 -4.01
C SER A 97 -7.81 -18.29 -3.27
N GLN A 98 -6.71 -18.58 -4.00
CA GLN A 98 -5.41 -18.94 -3.43
C GLN A 98 -4.58 -17.73 -2.95
N LEU A 99 -4.98 -16.50 -3.28
CA LEU A 99 -4.28 -15.30 -2.82
C LEU A 99 -4.35 -15.09 -1.29
N ARG A 100 -5.19 -15.86 -0.58
CA ARG A 100 -5.37 -15.79 0.88
C ARG A 100 -4.53 -16.80 1.67
N GLU A 101 -3.64 -17.56 1.03
CA GLU A 101 -2.97 -18.72 1.64
C GLU A 101 -1.80 -18.41 2.60
N TYR A 102 -1.58 -17.15 3.01
CA TYR A 102 -0.44 -16.76 3.86
C TYR A 102 -0.88 -16.30 5.25
N ALA A 103 -1.59 -17.17 5.95
CA ALA A 103 -1.92 -17.01 7.36
C ALA A 103 -0.66 -17.12 8.25
N PRO A 104 -0.63 -16.45 9.42
CA PRO A 104 -1.75 -15.77 10.08
C PRO A 104 -1.98 -14.28 9.73
N SER A 105 -1.04 -13.59 9.09
CA SER A 105 -1.02 -12.12 9.07
C SER A 105 -0.54 -11.50 7.75
N LEU A 106 -0.65 -12.24 6.65
CA LEU A 106 -0.37 -11.72 5.31
C LEU A 106 -1.54 -11.98 4.35
N ILE A 107 -1.91 -10.94 3.63
CA ILE A 107 -2.95 -10.96 2.60
C ILE A 107 -2.26 -10.66 1.28
N LEU A 108 -2.49 -11.49 0.25
CA LEU A 108 -2.21 -11.10 -1.12
C LEU A 108 -3.53 -10.73 -1.78
N SER A 109 -3.51 -9.68 -2.60
CA SER A 109 -4.71 -9.19 -3.27
C SER A 109 -4.40 -8.64 -4.65
N VAL A 110 -5.44 -8.57 -5.49
CA VAL A 110 -5.49 -7.67 -6.65
C VAL A 110 -6.51 -6.61 -6.30
N SER A 111 -6.09 -5.35 -6.25
CA SER A 111 -6.89 -4.27 -5.70
C SER A 111 -7.03 -3.11 -6.67
N GLU A 112 -8.23 -2.53 -6.69
CA GLU A 112 -8.54 -1.38 -7.52
C GLU A 112 -7.93 -0.09 -6.94
N PRO A 113 -7.45 0.85 -7.79
CA PRO A 113 -6.79 2.08 -7.34
C PRO A 113 -7.58 2.91 -6.31
N PRO A 114 -8.92 3.12 -6.43
CA PRO A 114 -9.65 3.92 -5.46
C PRO A 114 -9.59 3.37 -4.03
N HIS A 115 -9.60 2.04 -3.89
CA HIS A 115 -9.53 1.40 -2.58
C HIS A 115 -8.16 1.63 -1.92
N LEU A 116 -7.09 1.34 -2.65
CA LEU A 116 -5.72 1.54 -2.16
C LEU A 116 -5.43 3.01 -1.88
N PHE A 117 -5.98 3.92 -2.69
CA PHE A 117 -5.86 5.35 -2.47
C PHE A 117 -6.45 5.77 -1.13
N ALA A 118 -7.68 5.35 -0.83
CA ALA A 118 -8.29 5.63 0.46
C ALA A 118 -7.49 5.04 1.63
N MET A 119 -7.05 3.79 1.52
CA MET A 119 -6.23 3.14 2.57
C MET A 119 -4.91 3.87 2.80
N LYS A 120 -4.23 4.29 1.72
CA LYS A 120 -2.96 5.02 1.78
C LYS A 120 -3.13 6.40 2.41
N LEU A 121 -4.19 7.13 2.07
CA LEU A 121 -4.52 8.40 2.72
C LEU A 121 -4.79 8.21 4.22
N HIS A 122 -5.57 7.19 4.57
CA HIS A 122 -5.89 6.89 5.96
C HIS A 122 -4.63 6.52 6.78
N ALA A 123 -3.68 5.83 6.15
CA ALA A 123 -2.41 5.42 6.77
C ALA A 123 -1.47 6.59 7.12
N LEU A 124 -1.61 7.75 6.49
CA LEU A 124 -0.75 8.93 6.69
C LEU A 124 -1.01 9.71 7.99
N HIS A 125 -1.80 9.17 8.93
CA HIS A 125 -2.27 9.90 10.11
C HIS A 125 -1.14 10.44 11.02
N ALA A 126 -1.48 11.51 11.76
CA ALA A 126 -0.66 12.58 12.36
C ALA A 126 0.60 12.21 13.16
N ASP A 127 0.76 10.97 13.63
CA ASP A 127 1.90 10.58 14.49
C ASP A 127 2.99 9.81 13.76
N SER A 128 2.89 9.66 12.44
CA SER A 128 3.84 8.87 11.67
C SER A 128 4.51 9.67 10.56
N SER A 129 5.85 9.73 10.60
CA SER A 129 6.62 10.17 9.43
C SER A 129 6.32 9.17 8.30
N PRO A 130 5.67 9.61 7.21
CA PRO A 130 5.21 8.68 6.19
C PRO A 130 6.41 8.06 5.49
N ALA A 131 6.35 6.76 5.24
CA ALA A 131 7.39 6.09 4.47
C ALA A 131 7.55 6.76 3.11
N LEU A 132 8.78 6.81 2.59
CA LEU A 132 9.00 7.24 1.20
C LEU A 132 8.14 6.42 0.23
N ALA A 133 7.94 5.14 0.52
CA ALA A 133 7.05 4.25 -0.23
C ALA A 133 5.59 4.73 -0.25
N ASP A 134 5.05 5.20 0.89
CA ASP A 134 3.67 5.70 0.94
C ASP A 134 3.48 6.96 0.09
N ARG A 135 4.49 7.84 0.03
CA ARG A 135 4.46 9.02 -0.85
C ARG A 135 4.53 8.64 -2.33
N HIS A 136 5.37 7.67 -2.70
CA HIS A 136 5.44 7.18 -4.08
C HIS A 136 4.14 6.49 -4.50
N ASP A 137 3.57 5.65 -3.64
CA ASP A 137 2.29 4.99 -3.89
C ASP A 137 1.17 6.02 -4.09
N LEU A 138 1.11 7.06 -3.25
CA LEU A 138 0.13 8.14 -3.39
C LEU A 138 0.31 8.94 -4.67
N ALA A 139 1.54 9.29 -5.05
CA ALA A 139 1.81 9.99 -6.30
C ALA A 139 1.35 9.18 -7.51
N PHE A 140 1.65 7.87 -7.52
CA PHE A 140 1.16 6.96 -8.55
C PHE A 140 -0.37 6.90 -8.59
N LEU A 141 -1.03 6.78 -7.43
CA LEU A 141 -2.49 6.66 -7.34
C LEU A 141 -3.20 7.96 -7.76
N LEU A 142 -2.67 9.13 -7.39
CA LEU A 142 -3.18 10.43 -7.84
C LEU A 142 -3.16 10.53 -9.37
N GLN A 143 -2.03 10.18 -9.99
CA GLN A 143 -1.89 10.15 -11.44
C GLN A 143 -2.85 9.13 -12.06
N LYS A 144 -2.90 7.91 -11.50
CA LYS A 144 -3.72 6.81 -12.03
C LYS A 144 -5.22 7.11 -11.99
N LEU A 145 -5.67 7.81 -10.97
CA LEU A 145 -7.05 8.25 -10.79
C LEU A 145 -7.35 9.59 -11.46
N SER A 146 -6.34 10.23 -12.08
CA SER A 146 -6.45 11.56 -12.68
C SER A 146 -6.98 12.64 -11.71
N LEU A 147 -6.57 12.54 -10.43
CA LEU A 147 -6.96 13.50 -9.39
C LEU A 147 -6.00 14.70 -9.43
N SER A 148 -6.56 15.88 -9.70
CA SER A 148 -5.80 17.13 -9.88
C SER A 148 -6.20 18.24 -8.92
N SER A 149 -7.17 17.99 -8.03
CA SER A 149 -7.62 18.96 -7.02
C SER A 149 -7.82 18.30 -5.66
N MET A 150 -7.69 19.09 -4.60
CA MET A 150 -7.97 18.63 -3.23
C MET A 150 -9.42 18.16 -3.08
N GLU A 151 -10.38 18.85 -3.70
CA GLU A 151 -11.80 18.47 -3.68
C GLU A 151 -12.01 17.06 -4.26
N ALA A 152 -11.36 16.74 -5.38
CA ALA A 152 -11.46 15.41 -5.99
C ALA A 152 -10.83 14.32 -5.10
N VAL A 153 -9.74 14.66 -4.40
CA VAL A 153 -9.11 13.77 -3.42
C VAL A 153 -10.05 13.49 -2.26
N GLU A 154 -10.65 14.52 -1.68
CA GLU A 154 -11.57 14.38 -0.55
C GLU A 154 -12.82 13.60 -0.94
N HIS A 155 -13.37 13.84 -2.13
CA HIS A 155 -14.49 13.07 -2.65
C HIS A 155 -14.14 11.58 -2.80
N ALA A 156 -12.95 11.27 -3.33
CA ALA A 156 -12.47 9.90 -3.45
C ALA A 156 -12.27 9.23 -2.08
N TYR A 157 -11.76 9.97 -1.08
CA TYR A 157 -11.58 9.48 0.29
C TYR A 157 -12.93 9.21 0.99
N ALA A 158 -13.87 10.16 0.90
CA ALA A 158 -15.18 10.07 1.54
C ALA A 158 -16.03 8.88 1.03
N ARG A 159 -15.77 8.38 -0.18
CA ARG A 159 -16.41 7.16 -0.69
C ARG A 159 -16.13 5.92 0.17
N PHE A 160 -14.97 5.87 0.84
CA PHE A 160 -14.56 4.76 1.70
C PHE A 160 -14.65 5.09 3.20
N PHE A 161 -14.53 6.38 3.54
CA PHE A 161 -14.63 6.89 4.91
C PHE A 161 -15.61 8.06 4.99
N PRO A 162 -16.93 7.82 4.84
CA PRO A 162 -17.92 8.89 4.68
C PRO A 162 -18.05 9.80 5.91
N ASP A 163 -17.78 9.27 7.09
CA ASP A 163 -17.91 9.99 8.37
C ASP A 163 -16.59 10.59 8.86
N GLN A 164 -15.55 10.59 8.02
CA GLN A 164 -14.23 11.08 8.40
C GLN A 164 -13.73 12.13 7.42
N ALA A 165 -13.35 13.29 7.95
CA ALA A 165 -12.63 14.30 7.17
C ALA A 165 -11.17 13.87 6.95
N LEU A 166 -10.59 14.30 5.83
CA LEU A 166 -9.17 14.10 5.58
C LEU A 166 -8.36 15.00 6.53
N PRO A 167 -7.44 14.47 7.35
CA PRO A 167 -6.69 15.29 8.31
C PRO A 167 -5.84 16.37 7.63
N ASP A 168 -5.68 17.53 8.27
CA ASP A 168 -4.95 18.67 7.70
C ASP A 168 -3.50 18.37 7.30
N ASP A 169 -2.80 17.53 8.05
CA ASP A 169 -1.43 17.15 7.72
C ASP A 169 -1.37 16.24 6.49
N VAL A 170 -2.37 15.37 6.31
CA VAL A 170 -2.53 14.58 5.09
C VAL A 170 -2.87 15.49 3.91
N ARG A 171 -3.75 16.49 4.10
CA ARG A 171 -4.03 17.52 3.08
C ARG A 171 -2.75 18.26 2.65
N LYS A 172 -1.87 18.63 3.58
CA LYS A 172 -0.57 19.27 3.27
C LYS A 172 0.33 18.35 2.43
N ILE A 173 0.43 17.07 2.79
CA ILE A 173 1.21 16.08 2.03
C ILE A 173 0.65 15.94 0.61
N VAL A 174 -0.66 15.78 0.47
CA VAL A 174 -1.30 15.63 -0.85
C VAL A 174 -1.16 16.89 -1.68
N ALA A 175 -1.28 18.08 -1.09
CA ALA A 175 -1.08 19.34 -1.79
C ALA A 175 0.33 19.47 -2.41
N GLN A 176 1.35 18.86 -1.81
CA GLN A 176 2.72 18.82 -2.37
C GLN A 176 2.85 17.84 -3.54
N LEU A 177 1.96 16.84 -3.63
CA LEU A 177 1.97 15.81 -4.68
C LEU A 177 1.04 16.15 -5.84
N LEU A 178 0.02 16.97 -5.61
CA LEU A 178 -0.85 17.45 -6.67
C LEU A 178 -0.03 18.29 -7.68
N PRO A 179 -0.28 18.14 -8.99
CA PRO A 179 0.34 19.01 -9.96
C PRO A 179 0.01 20.46 -9.61
N ALA A 180 0.98 21.38 -9.75
CA ALA A 180 0.72 22.80 -9.61
C ALA A 180 -0.46 23.15 -10.51
N SER A 181 -1.53 23.69 -9.92
CA SER A 181 -2.70 24.12 -10.68
C SER A 181 -2.21 25.15 -11.70
N ASN A 182 -2.14 24.76 -12.97
CA ASN A 182 -2.01 25.74 -14.04
C ASN A 182 -3.30 26.56 -13.99
N ALA A 183 -3.19 27.79 -13.48
CA ALA A 183 -4.26 28.77 -13.58
C ALA A 183 -4.78 28.82 -15.02
N PRO A 184 -6.10 28.99 -15.25
CA PRO A 184 -6.63 29.06 -16.59
C PRO A 184 -5.95 30.21 -17.34
N PHE A 185 -5.45 29.90 -18.54
CA PHE A 185 -4.99 30.88 -19.51
C PHE A 185 -6.11 31.92 -19.67
N ALA A 186 -5.86 33.15 -19.24
CA ALA A 186 -6.79 34.24 -19.40
C ALA A 186 -7.17 34.33 -20.88
N ALA A 187 -8.47 34.24 -21.17
CA ALA A 187 -8.96 34.44 -22.53
C ALA A 187 -8.54 35.84 -23.03
N PRO A 188 -8.09 36.00 -24.28
CA PRO A 188 -7.85 37.31 -24.82
C PRO A 188 -9.18 38.06 -24.90
N VAL A 189 -9.21 39.21 -24.23
CA VAL A 189 -10.27 40.21 -24.40
C VAL A 189 -10.31 40.59 -25.88
N ARG A 190 -11.46 40.40 -26.52
CA ARG A 190 -11.74 40.91 -27.86
C ARG A 190 -12.12 42.37 -27.81
#